data_AF-A0A5C3KL48-F1
#
_entry.id   AF-A0A5C3KL48-F1
#
_cell.length_a   1.000
_cell.length_b   1.000
_cell.length_c   1.000
_cell.angle_alpha   90.00
_cell.angle_beta   90.00
_cell.angle_gamma   90.00
#
_symmetry.space_group_name_H-M   'P 1'
#
loop_
_entity.id
_entity.type
_entity.pdbx_description
1 polymer ?
#
loop_
_entity_poly.entity_id
_entity_poly.type
_entity_poly.pdbx_seq_one_letter_code
_entity_poly.pdbx_strand_id
1 'polypeptide(L)'
;SCSSIKTWWSQFIETVNDIIFRCNVHSCETPYKITINIDNTKIKWIRKGCLDADDICKACFPHEIHETTTIDEDGHVSLKKSEPMMNTFTLTVSYLTRCNTDVTSLLSGTAIKAIVSYVTDYITKPMLKSHQIFSS
;
A
#
# COMPACT_ATOMS: atom_id res chain seq x y z
N SER A 1 -7.44 8.11 -36.52
CA SER A 1 -6.94 9.03 -35.48
C SER A 1 -7.88 9.05 -34.27
N CYS A 2 -9.12 9.54 -34.37
CA CYS A 2 -10.07 9.60 -33.23
C CYS A 2 -10.59 8.22 -32.75
N SER A 3 -10.73 7.24 -33.63
CA SER A 3 -11.12 5.87 -33.24
C SER A 3 -10.04 5.19 -32.39
N SER A 4 -8.79 5.26 -32.84
CA SER A 4 -7.64 4.64 -32.18
C SER A 4 -7.43 5.17 -30.75
N ILE A 5 -7.59 6.47 -30.52
CA ILE A 5 -7.46 7.04 -29.16
C ILE A 5 -8.60 6.60 -28.24
N LYS A 6 -9.84 6.48 -28.75
CA LYS A 6 -10.98 5.97 -27.96
C LYS A 6 -10.77 4.51 -27.57
N THR A 7 -10.29 3.69 -28.51
CA THR A 7 -9.93 2.30 -28.26
C THR A 7 -8.84 2.20 -27.21
N TRP A 8 -7.79 3.02 -27.31
CA TRP A 8 -6.71 3.04 -26.33
C TRP A 8 -7.21 3.40 -24.92
N TRP A 9 -8.06 4.43 -24.77
CA TRP A 9 -8.62 4.79 -23.45
C TRP A 9 -9.46 3.66 -22.85
N SER A 10 -10.20 2.93 -23.68
CA SER A 10 -11.00 1.79 -23.21
C SER A 10 -10.09 0.67 -22.71
N GLN A 11 -9.04 0.33 -23.48
CA GLN A 11 -8.04 -0.65 -23.09
C GLN A 11 -7.27 -0.24 -21.82
N PHE A 12 -6.93 1.04 -21.69
CA PHE A 12 -6.30 1.59 -20.49
C PHE A 12 -7.16 1.37 -19.25
N ILE A 13 -8.45 1.73 -19.30
CA ILE A 13 -9.37 1.56 -18.18
C ILE A 13 -9.55 0.08 -17.83
N GLU A 14 -9.79 -0.79 -18.81
CA GLU A 14 -9.93 -2.24 -18.58
C GLU A 14 -8.68 -2.82 -17.91
N THR A 15 -7.52 -2.42 -18.42
CA THR A 15 -6.24 -2.86 -17.89
C THR A 15 -6.03 -2.40 -16.45
N VAL A 16 -6.35 -1.14 -16.14
CA VAL A 16 -6.22 -0.60 -14.78
C VAL A 16 -7.20 -1.26 -13.81
N ASN A 17 -8.45 -1.47 -14.22
CA ASN A 17 -9.44 -2.17 -13.40
C ASN A 17 -8.97 -3.57 -13.04
N ASP A 18 -8.41 -4.31 -14.01
CA ASP A 18 -7.87 -5.65 -13.78
C ASP A 18 -6.70 -5.64 -12.78
N ILE A 19 -5.77 -4.68 -12.89
CA ILE A 19 -4.66 -4.52 -11.94
C ILE A 19 -5.19 -4.23 -10.54
N ILE A 20 -6.07 -3.23 -10.41
CA ILE A 20 -6.58 -2.78 -9.11
C ILE A 20 -7.30 -3.93 -8.41
N PHE A 21 -8.16 -4.64 -9.14
CA PHE A 21 -8.91 -5.77 -8.58
C PHE A 21 -8.00 -6.87 -8.07
N ARG A 22 -6.91 -7.18 -8.79
CA ARG A 22 -5.97 -8.25 -8.40
C ARG A 22 -4.98 -7.83 -7.32
N CYS A 23 -4.57 -6.57 -7.29
CA CYS A 23 -3.40 -6.13 -6.52
C CYS A 23 -3.70 -5.16 -5.37
N ASN A 24 -4.77 -4.37 -5.44
CA ASN A 24 -5.06 -3.34 -4.44
C ASN A 24 -6.10 -3.78 -3.41
N VAL A 25 -6.83 -4.88 -3.66
CA VAL A 25 -7.83 -5.40 -2.73
C VAL A 25 -7.15 -6.24 -1.66
N HIS A 26 -7.30 -5.81 -0.41
CA HIS A 26 -6.79 -6.52 0.75
C HIS A 26 -7.76 -7.63 1.18
N SER A 27 -7.20 -8.78 1.51
CA SER A 27 -7.90 -9.86 2.20
C SER A 27 -7.11 -10.19 3.46
N CYS A 28 -7.77 -10.09 4.61
CA CYS A 28 -7.12 -10.40 5.88
C CYS A 28 -6.85 -11.89 5.99
N GLU A 29 -5.63 -12.25 6.39
CA GLU A 29 -5.26 -13.64 6.68
C GLU A 29 -4.73 -13.74 8.12
N THR A 30 -5.15 -14.79 8.83
CA THR A 30 -4.58 -15.14 10.13
C THR A 30 -3.25 -15.86 9.95
N PRO A 31 -2.30 -15.74 10.89
CA PRO A 31 -1.07 -16.52 10.84
C PRO A 31 -1.35 -18.03 10.88
N TYR A 32 -0.78 -18.79 9.95
CA TYR A 32 -0.93 -20.26 9.93
C TYR A 32 0.41 -20.97 9.75
N LYS A 33 0.48 -22.19 10.30
CA LYS A 33 1.68 -23.05 10.22
C LYS A 33 1.66 -23.84 8.92
N ILE A 34 2.75 -23.77 8.18
CA ILE A 34 3.00 -24.58 6.99
C ILE A 34 4.08 -25.61 7.33
N THR A 35 3.86 -26.86 6.92
CA THR A 35 4.88 -27.91 6.96
C THR A 35 5.26 -28.27 5.54
N ILE A 36 6.55 -28.18 5.23
CA ILE A 36 7.10 -28.51 3.91
C ILE A 36 8.06 -29.70 4.10
N ASN A 37 7.94 -30.73 3.24
CA ASN A 37 8.92 -31.80 3.17
C ASN A 37 9.93 -31.48 2.05
N ILE A 38 11.20 -31.33 2.40
CA ILE A 38 12.30 -31.18 1.44
C ILE A 38 13.31 -32.27 1.77
N ASP A 39 13.60 -33.16 0.81
CA ASP A 39 14.57 -34.24 0.96
C ASP A 39 14.38 -35.07 2.24
N ASN A 40 13.15 -35.56 2.48
CA ASN A 40 12.72 -36.28 3.68
C ASN A 40 12.87 -35.52 5.02
N THR A 41 13.18 -34.22 4.96
CA THR A 41 13.27 -33.34 6.13
C THR A 41 11.99 -32.49 6.24
N LYS A 42 11.33 -32.56 7.40
CA LYS A 42 10.14 -31.75 7.71
C LYS A 42 10.56 -30.37 8.21
N ILE A 43 10.32 -29.33 7.43
CA ILE A 43 10.54 -27.95 7.85
C ILE A 43 9.20 -27.29 8.19
N LYS A 44 9.11 -26.70 9.38
CA LYS A 44 7.93 -25.96 9.85
C LYS A 44 8.18 -24.47 9.71
N TRP A 45 7.33 -23.78 8.96
CA TRP A 45 7.37 -22.33 8.82
C TRP A 45 6.03 -21.74 9.28
N ILE A 46 6.07 -20.55 9.89
CA ILE A 46 4.87 -19.80 10.21
C ILE A 46 4.70 -18.76 9.11
N ARG A 47 3.63 -18.84 8.33
CA ARG A 47 3.24 -17.70 7.49
C ARG A 47 2.63 -16.64 8.39
N LYS A 48 3.25 -15.47 8.37
CA LYS A 48 2.75 -14.30 9.08
C LYS A 48 1.56 -13.76 8.30
N GLY A 49 0.37 -13.86 8.90
CA GLY A 49 -0.81 -13.12 8.45
C GLY A 49 -0.71 -11.63 8.81
N CYS A 50 -1.69 -10.84 8.36
CA CYS A 50 -1.78 -9.42 8.72
C CYS A 50 -2.47 -9.19 10.07
N LEU A 51 -3.31 -10.13 10.51
CA LEU A 51 -4.05 -10.05 11.77
C LEU A 51 -3.11 -10.27 12.97
N ASP A 52 -3.33 -9.49 14.02
CA ASP A 52 -2.71 -9.71 15.32
C ASP A 52 -3.52 -10.69 16.19
N ALA A 53 -3.22 -10.74 17.48
CA ALA A 53 -3.90 -11.64 18.42
C ALA A 53 -5.32 -11.18 18.80
N ASP A 54 -5.61 -9.90 18.57
CA ASP A 54 -6.90 -9.25 18.86
C ASP A 54 -7.74 -9.08 17.56
N ASP A 55 -7.38 -9.80 16.50
CA ASP A 55 -7.97 -9.72 15.15
C ASP A 55 -7.91 -8.32 14.51
N ILE A 56 -6.94 -7.49 14.92
CA ILE A 56 -6.67 -6.19 14.32
C ILE A 56 -5.70 -6.34 13.16
N CYS A 57 -6.05 -5.78 12.00
CA CYS A 57 -5.19 -5.81 10.82
C CYS A 57 -4.02 -4.84 10.98
N LYS A 58 -2.80 -5.35 11.00
CA LYS A 58 -1.56 -4.54 11.06
C LYS A 58 -1.34 -3.67 9.83
N ALA A 59 -2.05 -3.94 8.74
CA ALA A 59 -2.08 -3.10 7.55
C ALA A 59 -3.18 -2.02 7.61
N CYS A 60 -3.81 -1.84 8.78
CA CYS A 60 -4.82 -0.79 9.06
C CYS A 60 -6.10 -0.88 8.21
N PHE A 61 -6.50 -2.10 7.84
CA PHE A 61 -7.80 -2.34 7.22
C PHE A 61 -8.87 -2.69 8.27
N PRO A 62 -10.14 -2.29 8.08
CA PRO A 62 -10.68 -1.50 6.96
C PRO A 62 -10.29 -0.01 7.03
N HIS A 63 -10.09 0.62 5.87
CA HIS A 63 -9.94 2.06 5.77
C HIS A 63 -11.28 2.79 6.03
N GLU A 64 -11.21 4.03 6.47
CA GLU A 64 -12.36 4.91 6.64
C GLU A 64 -13.06 5.18 5.30
N ILE A 65 -14.40 5.17 5.31
CA ILE A 65 -15.23 5.45 4.14
C ILE A 65 -15.59 6.93 4.15
N HIS A 66 -15.42 7.59 3.00
CA HIS A 66 -15.83 8.97 2.77
C HIS A 66 -16.79 9.02 1.58
N GLU A 67 -18.04 9.37 1.82
CA GLU A 67 -19.09 9.38 0.77
C GLU A 67 -18.85 10.44 -0.33
N THR A 68 -18.22 11.55 0.06
CA THR A 68 -17.95 12.70 -0.79
C THR A 68 -16.55 13.23 -0.53
N THR A 69 -15.94 13.83 -1.56
CA THR A 69 -14.67 14.55 -1.39
C THR A 69 -14.93 15.87 -0.67
N THR A 70 -14.26 16.09 0.46
CA THR A 70 -14.37 17.31 1.28
C THR A 70 -13.03 18.00 1.42
N ILE A 71 -13.08 19.30 1.74
CA ILE A 71 -11.91 20.10 2.06
C ILE A 71 -12.14 20.74 3.41
N ASP A 72 -11.21 20.52 4.33
CA ASP A 72 -11.28 21.08 5.69
C ASP A 72 -10.81 22.54 5.69
N GLU A 73 -11.05 23.24 6.80
CA GLU A 73 -10.65 24.65 6.98
C GLU A 73 -9.14 24.87 6.79
N ASP A 74 -8.33 23.87 7.17
CA ASP A 74 -6.87 23.85 7.03
C ASP A 74 -6.39 23.48 5.61
N GLY A 75 -7.30 23.29 4.66
CA GLY A 75 -7.01 22.91 3.28
C GLY A 75 -6.65 21.43 3.10
N HIS A 76 -6.91 20.59 4.11
CA HIS A 76 -6.79 19.14 3.96
C HIS A 76 -7.89 18.63 3.03
N VAL A 77 -7.56 17.70 2.12
CA VAL A 77 -8.52 17.14 1.16
C VAL A 77 -8.73 15.67 1.47
N SER A 78 -9.93 15.35 1.96
CA SER A 78 -10.38 13.98 2.15
C SER A 78 -11.11 13.53 0.88
N LEU A 79 -10.51 12.61 0.12
CA LEU A 79 -11.09 12.11 -1.12
C LEU A 79 -12.23 11.14 -0.83
N LYS A 80 -13.26 11.16 -1.69
CA LYS A 80 -14.30 10.12 -1.69
C LYS A 80 -13.66 8.73 -1.72
N LYS A 81 -14.07 7.88 -0.79
CA LYS A 81 -13.61 6.50 -0.64
C LYS A 81 -14.79 5.62 -0.29
N SER A 82 -15.17 4.74 -1.21
CA SER A 82 -16.29 3.80 -1.04
C SER A 82 -15.85 2.37 -0.71
N GLU A 83 -14.58 2.05 -0.96
CA GLU A 83 -14.04 0.69 -0.81
C GLU A 83 -13.07 0.63 0.39
N PRO A 84 -13.50 0.10 1.55
CA PRO A 84 -12.69 0.09 2.76
C PRO A 84 -11.52 -0.91 2.70
N MET A 85 -11.67 -1.99 1.94
CA MET A 85 -10.67 -3.05 1.80
C MET A 85 -9.70 -2.81 0.64
N MET A 86 -9.66 -1.60 0.09
CA MET A 86 -8.79 -1.26 -1.03
C MET A 86 -7.96 -0.03 -0.70
N ASN A 87 -6.68 -0.04 -1.09
CA ASN A 87 -5.83 1.15 -0.97
C ASN A 87 -6.29 2.28 -1.89
N THR A 88 -5.89 3.49 -1.58
CA THR A 88 -6.14 4.63 -2.46
C THR A 88 -5.17 4.59 -3.65
N PHE A 89 -5.66 4.83 -4.85
CA PHE A 89 -4.87 4.66 -6.07
C PHE A 89 -5.12 5.77 -7.08
N THR A 90 -4.23 5.86 -8.07
CA THR A 90 -4.40 6.72 -9.25
C THR A 90 -4.24 5.87 -10.49
N LEU A 91 -5.14 6.02 -11.46
CA LEU A 91 -5.16 5.18 -12.68
C LEU A 91 -3.80 5.14 -13.38
N THR A 92 -3.15 6.31 -13.52
CA THR A 92 -1.84 6.43 -14.18
C THR A 92 -0.74 5.69 -13.43
N VAL A 93 -0.68 5.82 -12.11
CA VAL A 93 0.38 5.19 -11.30
C VAL A 93 0.19 3.68 -11.35
N SER A 94 -1.04 3.19 -11.12
CA SER A 94 -1.36 1.76 -11.15
C SER A 94 -1.09 1.15 -12.53
N TYR A 95 -1.38 1.87 -13.62
CA TYR A 95 -1.06 1.41 -14.98
C TYR A 95 0.45 1.26 -15.22
N LEU A 96 1.25 2.22 -14.73
CA LEU A 96 2.70 2.22 -14.94
C LEU A 96 3.42 1.20 -14.05
N THR A 97 3.04 1.11 -12.78
CA THR A 97 3.73 0.26 -11.80
C THR A 97 3.21 -1.17 -11.77
N ARG A 98 1.97 -1.41 -12.23
CA ARG A 98 1.34 -2.74 -12.32
C ARG A 98 1.31 -3.51 -11.00
N CYS A 99 1.35 -2.81 -9.87
CA CYS A 99 1.44 -3.41 -8.53
C CYS A 99 0.50 -2.71 -7.54
N ASN A 100 0.50 -3.19 -6.29
CA ASN A 100 -0.23 -2.53 -5.21
C ASN A 100 0.32 -1.12 -5.00
N THR A 101 -0.56 -0.12 -5.03
CA THR A 101 -0.21 1.28 -4.80
C THR A 101 -1.08 1.84 -3.70
N ASP A 102 -0.46 2.62 -2.80
CA ASP A 102 -1.17 3.40 -1.79
C ASP A 102 -0.78 4.87 -1.95
N VAL A 103 -1.73 5.67 -2.44
CA VAL A 103 -1.53 7.07 -2.82
C VAL A 103 -2.29 7.98 -1.87
N THR A 104 -1.58 8.95 -1.29
CA THR A 104 -2.16 9.92 -0.37
C THR A 104 -1.97 11.34 -0.89
N SER A 105 -3.00 12.17 -0.75
CA SER A 105 -2.94 13.59 -1.11
C SER A 105 -2.17 14.38 -0.04
N LEU A 106 -1.13 15.12 -0.48
CA LEU A 106 -0.28 15.94 0.40
C LEU A 106 -0.44 17.42 0.09
N LEU A 107 -1.68 17.92 0.08
CA LEU A 107 -1.95 19.31 -0.28
C LEU A 107 -1.73 20.32 0.87
N SER A 108 -1.53 19.83 2.11
CA SER A 108 -1.27 20.68 3.26
C SER A 108 0.24 20.92 3.47
N GLY A 109 0.62 22.17 3.73
CA GLY A 109 2.02 22.55 3.97
C GLY A 109 2.62 21.87 5.21
N THR A 110 1.82 21.60 6.24
CA THR A 110 2.24 20.84 7.43
C THR A 110 2.50 19.37 7.08
N ALA A 111 1.63 18.75 6.28
CA ALA A 111 1.77 17.36 5.85
C ALA A 111 3.05 17.17 5.01
N ILE A 112 3.30 18.05 4.03
CA ILE A 112 4.53 18.01 3.23
C ILE A 112 5.76 18.20 4.12
N LYS A 113 5.75 19.20 5.01
CA LYS A 113 6.88 19.48 5.91
C LYS A 113 7.20 18.28 6.79
N ALA A 114 6.19 17.63 7.35
CA ALA A 114 6.35 16.44 8.19
C ALA A 114 6.99 15.29 7.41
N ILE A 115 6.52 15.01 6.19
CA ILE A 115 7.04 13.92 5.35
C ILE A 115 8.47 14.20 4.88
N VAL A 116 8.76 15.42 4.43
CA VAL A 116 10.11 15.81 4.01
C VAL A 116 11.09 15.68 5.18
N SER A 117 10.70 16.12 6.38
CA SER A 117 11.52 15.95 7.59
C SER A 117 11.76 14.47 7.88
N TYR A 118 10.70 13.65 7.90
CA TYR A 118 10.79 12.23 8.18
C TYR A 118 11.70 11.48 7.20
N VAL A 119 11.55 11.73 5.90
CA VAL A 119 12.38 11.12 4.86
C VAL A 119 13.83 11.56 5.01
N THR A 120 14.06 12.85 5.31
CA THR A 120 15.41 13.38 5.55
C THR A 120 16.06 12.70 6.76
N ASP A 121 15.35 12.58 7.87
CA ASP A 121 15.83 11.91 9.08
C ASP A 121 16.15 10.43 8.81
N TYR A 122 15.35 9.76 7.99
CA TYR A 122 15.59 8.37 7.61
C TYR A 122 16.84 8.21 6.73
N ILE A 123 17.00 9.06 5.72
CA ILE A 123 18.15 9.03 4.79
C ILE A 123 19.44 9.44 5.51
N THR A 124 19.37 10.45 6.37
CA THR A 124 20.54 10.97 7.11
C THR A 124 20.89 10.14 8.34
N LYS A 125 20.08 9.13 8.67
CA LYS A 125 20.35 8.23 9.80
C LYS A 125 21.75 7.63 9.63
N PRO A 126 22.68 7.88 10.57
CA PRO A 126 24.04 7.41 10.43
C PRO A 126 24.05 5.89 10.35
N MET A 127 24.70 5.34 9.32
CA MET A 127 24.86 3.90 9.18
C MET A 127 25.51 3.33 10.44
N LEU A 128 24.93 2.25 10.98
CA LEU A 128 25.52 1.52 12.09
C LEU A 128 26.95 1.15 11.68
N LYS A 129 27.95 1.59 12.44
CA LYS A 129 29.34 1.35 12.06
C LYS A 129 29.58 -0.16 12.14
N SER A 130 30.02 -0.78 11.04
CA SER A 130 30.16 -2.25 10.96
C SER A 130 30.99 -2.87 12.09
N HIS A 131 31.94 -2.14 12.67
CA HIS A 131 32.73 -2.62 13.82
C HIS A 131 31.89 -2.85 15.09
N GLN A 132 30.74 -2.18 15.24
CA GLN A 132 29.82 -2.40 16.36
C GLN A 132 28.96 -3.67 16.20
N ILE A 133 28.90 -4.23 14.99
CA ILE A 133 28.19 -5.49 14.70
C ILE A 133 29.02 -6.69 15.19
N PHE A 134 30.35 -6.58 15.16
CA PHE A 134 31.28 -7.65 15.54
C PHE A 134 31.80 -7.54 16.98
N SER A 135 31.41 -6.52 17.74
CA SER A 135 31.83 -6.33 19.13
C SER A 135 30.88 -7.00 20.15
N SER A 136 30.29 -8.14 19.78
CA SER A 136 29.50 -9.00 20.69
C SER A 136 30.37 -10.06 21.32
#